data_AF-A0AA36MNG4-F1
#
_entry.id   AF-A0AA36MNG4-F1
#
_cell.length_a   1.000
_cell.length_b   1.000
_cell.length_c   1.000
_cell.angle_alpha   90.00
_cell.angle_beta   90.00
_cell.angle_gamma   90.00
#
_symmetry.space_group_name_H-M   'P 1'
#
loop_
_entity.id
_entity.type
_entity.pdbx_description
1 polymer ?
#
loop_
_entity_poly.entity_id
_entity_poly.type
_entity_poly.pdbx_seq_one_letter_code
_entity_poly.pdbx_strand_id
1 'polypeptide(L)'
;MYVPWQADAVRLALLAKYGGLWIDASTICFQPFEGWFYGPILAEDRPEDLAAFYFSAWGCEMHKSKEFVENWVMAARAEHPLMIAWHALFNGYWNSKSRADALSMFLDPPGVPEHPLFRDVDLSHLNRFGQDLRNYLLMHAAFKKMIDQYPEFRRIWQEEMVLIRADDTAFWHMEEPDVHWDPAAGVRKWRGSADSAWLAYVHKSCPVLKFTRDTAQLLDQLPRAGCLQAGTCLGEAFKIALQAGEGRKGEPLGET
;
A
#
# COMPACT_ATOMS: atom_id res chain seq x y z
N MET A 1 5.74 -9.48 -18.30
CA MET A 1 5.13 -8.48 -17.41
C MET A 1 5.95 -8.48 -16.12
N TYR A 2 6.34 -7.31 -15.64
CA TYR A 2 7.13 -7.15 -14.42
C TYR A 2 6.34 -7.66 -13.19
N VAL A 3 7.00 -8.34 -12.25
CA VAL A 3 6.34 -9.05 -11.13
C VAL A 3 5.40 -8.14 -10.32
N PRO A 4 5.77 -6.90 -9.96
CA PRO A 4 4.85 -5.95 -9.32
C PRO A 4 3.54 -5.70 -10.10
N TRP A 5 3.58 -5.53 -11.42
CA TRP A 5 2.35 -5.32 -12.20
C TRP A 5 1.48 -6.58 -12.25
N GLN A 6 2.07 -7.76 -12.23
CA GLN A 6 1.33 -9.01 -12.11
C GLN A 6 0.66 -9.12 -10.74
N ALA A 7 1.36 -8.73 -9.67
CA ALA A 7 0.77 -8.66 -8.34
C ALA A 7 -0.38 -7.64 -8.27
N ASP A 8 -0.24 -6.48 -8.92
CA ASP A 8 -1.33 -5.49 -9.04
C ASP A 8 -2.56 -6.06 -9.74
N ALA A 9 -2.38 -6.77 -10.86
CA ALA A 9 -3.47 -7.45 -11.56
C ALA A 9 -4.17 -8.47 -10.67
N VAL A 10 -3.40 -9.33 -9.99
CA VAL A 10 -3.93 -10.37 -9.10
C VAL A 10 -4.68 -9.76 -7.92
N ARG A 11 -4.11 -8.73 -7.28
CA ARG A 11 -4.74 -8.02 -6.15
C ARG A 11 -6.10 -7.45 -6.54
N LEU A 12 -6.15 -6.72 -7.65
CA LEU A 12 -7.39 -6.14 -8.17
C LEU A 12 -8.41 -7.23 -8.50
N ALA A 13 -7.99 -8.30 -9.18
CA ALA A 13 -8.87 -9.40 -9.55
C ALA A 13 -9.47 -10.12 -8.32
N LEU A 14 -8.64 -10.40 -7.30
CA LEU A 14 -9.06 -11.10 -6.10
C LEU A 14 -10.00 -10.24 -5.25
N LEU A 15 -9.64 -8.98 -5.00
CA LEU A 15 -10.48 -8.08 -4.21
C LEU A 15 -11.80 -7.76 -4.93
N ALA A 16 -11.78 -7.56 -6.25
CA ALA A 16 -13.01 -7.32 -7.00
C ALA A 16 -13.97 -8.52 -6.95
N LYS A 17 -13.45 -9.75 -7.01
CA LYS A 17 -14.28 -10.96 -7.06
C LYS A 17 -14.68 -11.48 -5.68
N TYR A 18 -13.75 -11.49 -4.73
CA TYR A 18 -13.91 -12.16 -3.45
C TYR A 18 -13.96 -11.19 -2.27
N GLY A 19 -13.62 -9.91 -2.48
CA GLY A 19 -13.39 -8.98 -1.38
C GLY A 19 -12.23 -9.45 -0.50
N GLY A 20 -12.32 -9.15 0.79
CA GLY A 20 -11.33 -9.54 1.78
C GLY A 20 -10.23 -8.50 1.93
N LEU A 21 -9.06 -8.97 2.40
CA LEU A 21 -7.90 -8.14 2.72
C LEU A 21 -6.68 -8.62 1.92
N TRP A 22 -6.06 -7.70 1.18
CA TRP A 22 -4.76 -7.88 0.58
C TRP A 22 -3.69 -7.21 1.44
N ILE A 23 -2.55 -7.89 1.60
CA ILE A 23 -1.35 -7.35 2.27
C ILE A 23 -0.10 -7.80 1.51
N ASP A 24 0.81 -6.87 1.24
CA ASP A 24 2.13 -7.18 0.72
C ASP A 24 3.03 -7.87 1.77
N ALA A 25 3.88 -8.78 1.33
CA ALA A 25 4.79 -9.53 2.20
C ALA A 25 5.85 -8.67 2.93
N SER A 26 6.12 -7.44 2.48
CA SER A 26 7.07 -6.52 3.10
C SER A 26 6.46 -5.64 4.20
N THR A 27 5.44 -6.16 4.90
CA THR A 27 4.74 -5.48 5.98
C THR A 27 4.89 -6.21 7.31
N ILE A 28 4.92 -5.47 8.41
CA ILE A 28 4.84 -6.01 9.78
C ILE A 28 3.55 -5.49 10.40
N CYS A 29 2.68 -6.40 10.83
CA CYS A 29 1.41 -6.08 11.46
C CYS A 29 1.59 -6.07 12.99
N PHE A 30 1.38 -4.92 13.61
CA PHE A 30 1.45 -4.76 15.07
C PHE A 30 0.06 -4.82 15.72
N GLN A 31 -1.00 -4.49 14.97
CA GLN A 31 -2.37 -4.53 15.44
C GLN A 31 -3.28 -5.26 14.44
N PRO A 32 -4.12 -6.21 14.89
CA PRO A 32 -5.05 -6.93 14.02
C PRO A 32 -5.96 -5.98 13.22
N PHE A 33 -6.09 -6.20 11.91
CA PHE A 33 -6.82 -5.30 11.01
C PHE A 33 -8.31 -5.23 11.30
N GLU A 34 -8.89 -6.25 11.95
CA GLU A 34 -10.31 -6.35 12.26
C GLU A 34 -10.80 -5.14 13.05
N GLY A 35 -10.01 -4.60 13.99
CA GLY A 35 -10.47 -3.54 14.89
C GLY A 35 -10.52 -2.13 14.28
N TRP A 36 -9.72 -1.87 13.24
CA TRP A 36 -9.45 -0.49 12.80
C TRP A 36 -9.45 -0.29 11.28
N PHE A 37 -9.40 -1.37 10.50
CA PHE A 37 -9.28 -1.30 9.04
C PHE A 37 -10.34 -2.15 8.34
N TYR A 38 -10.37 -3.45 8.66
CA TYR A 38 -11.22 -4.42 7.98
C TYR A 38 -12.61 -4.52 8.62
N GLY A 39 -12.73 -4.50 9.94
CA GLY A 39 -14.04 -4.56 10.60
C GLY A 39 -14.98 -3.41 10.23
N PRO A 40 -14.50 -2.15 10.13
CA PRO A 40 -15.35 -1.04 9.68
C PRO A 40 -16.03 -1.29 8.34
N ILE A 41 -15.38 -1.97 7.39
CA ILE A 41 -15.96 -2.23 6.07
C ILE A 41 -16.92 -3.43 6.02
N LEU A 42 -16.98 -4.21 7.11
CA LEU A 42 -17.92 -5.33 7.23
C LEU A 42 -19.20 -4.94 7.99
N ALA A 43 -19.22 -3.78 8.64
CA ALA A 43 -20.37 -3.30 9.39
C ALA A 43 -21.54 -2.97 8.43
N GLU A 44 -22.73 -3.50 8.70
CA GLU A 44 -23.92 -3.28 7.84
C GLU A 44 -24.54 -1.88 7.99
N ASP A 45 -24.26 -1.20 9.10
CA ASP A 45 -24.78 0.12 9.43
C ASP A 45 -23.90 1.27 8.91
N ARG A 46 -22.85 0.93 8.14
CA ARG A 46 -21.84 1.86 7.66
C ARG A 46 -21.79 1.91 6.14
N PRO A 47 -21.60 3.10 5.56
CA PRO A 47 -21.46 3.24 4.12
C PRO A 47 -20.08 2.77 3.61
N GLU A 48 -19.09 2.57 4.49
CA GLU A 48 -17.76 2.20 4.06
C GLU A 48 -17.66 0.73 3.62
N ASP A 49 -17.26 0.50 2.38
CA ASP A 49 -17.12 -0.86 1.80
C ASP A 49 -15.73 -1.14 1.20
N LEU A 50 -14.81 -0.18 1.36
CA LEU A 50 -13.43 -0.23 0.87
C LEU A 50 -12.50 0.49 1.84
N ALA A 51 -11.34 -0.11 2.12
CA ALA A 51 -10.31 0.44 2.98
C ALA A 51 -8.95 0.43 2.29
N ALA A 52 -8.19 1.49 2.45
CA ALA A 52 -6.84 1.62 1.91
C ALA A 52 -6.02 2.63 2.72
N PHE A 53 -4.71 2.60 2.48
CA PHE A 53 -3.85 3.71 2.88
C PHE A 53 -3.80 4.76 1.77
N TYR A 54 -3.48 6.00 2.13
CA TYR A 54 -3.07 7.02 1.16
C TYR A 54 -1.76 7.65 1.61
N PHE A 55 -0.94 8.05 0.65
CA PHE A 55 0.35 8.68 0.93
C PHE A 55 0.34 10.13 0.49
N SER A 56 0.14 11.02 1.45
CA SER A 56 -0.13 12.44 1.19
C SER A 56 1.09 13.15 0.58
N ALA A 57 2.31 12.71 0.87
CA ALA A 57 3.52 13.21 0.24
C ALA A 57 3.56 12.99 -1.29
N TRP A 58 2.72 12.10 -1.84
CA TRP A 58 2.52 11.89 -3.28
C TRP A 58 1.15 12.35 -3.79
N GLY A 59 0.29 12.92 -2.94
CA GLY A 59 -0.99 13.50 -3.37
C GLY A 59 -0.82 14.67 -4.34
N CYS A 60 -1.90 15.04 -5.04
CA CYS A 60 -1.92 16.18 -5.97
C CYS A 60 -1.35 17.44 -5.32
N GLU A 61 -1.84 17.79 -4.13
CA GLU A 61 -1.20 18.75 -3.23
C GLU A 61 -0.43 17.99 -2.14
N MET A 62 0.90 18.19 -2.12
CA MET A 62 1.81 17.49 -1.23
C MET A 62 1.43 17.70 0.24
N HIS A 63 1.34 16.59 0.98
CA HIS A 63 0.93 16.49 2.38
C HIS A 63 -0.50 16.94 2.72
N LYS A 64 -1.34 17.17 1.71
CA LYS A 64 -2.73 17.62 1.92
C LYS A 64 -3.75 16.74 1.24
N SER A 65 -3.43 16.21 0.07
CA SER A 65 -4.39 15.46 -0.73
C SER A 65 -4.28 13.94 -0.53
N LYS A 66 -5.33 13.21 -0.91
CA LYS A 66 -5.49 11.76 -0.66
C LYS A 66 -5.55 10.91 -1.93
N GLU A 67 -5.29 11.49 -3.11
CA GLU A 67 -5.51 10.82 -4.40
C GLU A 67 -4.49 9.71 -4.66
N PHE A 68 -3.34 9.76 -4.00
CA PHE A 68 -2.37 8.68 -4.01
C PHE A 68 -2.81 7.60 -3.01
N VAL A 69 -3.70 6.72 -3.47
CA VAL A 69 -4.15 5.55 -2.71
C VAL A 69 -3.14 4.43 -2.89
N GLU A 70 -2.58 3.99 -1.78
CA GLU A 70 -1.62 2.90 -1.70
C GLU A 70 -2.27 1.56 -2.01
N ASN A 71 -1.49 0.67 -2.63
CA ASN A 71 -1.96 -0.65 -3.04
C ASN A 71 -1.33 -1.81 -2.25
N TRP A 72 -0.49 -1.54 -1.25
CA TRP A 72 0.19 -2.60 -0.48
C TRP A 72 -0.65 -3.18 0.66
N VAL A 73 -1.64 -2.44 1.16
CA VAL A 73 -2.71 -2.94 2.04
C VAL A 73 -4.04 -2.36 1.57
N MET A 74 -4.97 -3.24 1.24
CA MET A 74 -6.30 -2.88 0.76
C MET A 74 -7.31 -3.89 1.26
N ALA A 75 -8.51 -3.45 1.60
CA ALA A 75 -9.61 -4.35 1.88
C ALA A 75 -10.90 -3.89 1.22
N ALA A 76 -11.72 -4.81 0.72
CA ALA A 76 -12.95 -4.48 0.03
C ALA A 76 -14.03 -5.51 0.33
N ARG A 77 -15.30 -5.10 0.24
CA ARG A 77 -16.39 -6.07 0.05
C ARG A 77 -16.28 -6.74 -1.32
N ALA A 78 -16.77 -7.97 -1.41
CA ALA A 78 -16.87 -8.67 -2.68
C ALA A 78 -17.74 -7.87 -3.64
N GLU A 79 -17.36 -7.89 -4.93
CA GLU A 79 -18.10 -7.22 -6.00
C GLU A 79 -18.22 -5.70 -5.86
N HIS A 80 -17.36 -5.07 -5.06
CA HIS A 80 -17.38 -3.61 -4.87
C HIS A 80 -17.18 -2.87 -6.22
N PRO A 81 -18.06 -1.91 -6.58
CA PRO A 81 -18.10 -1.34 -7.93
C PRO A 81 -16.80 -0.62 -8.31
N LEU A 82 -16.18 0.09 -7.38
CA LEU A 82 -14.89 0.74 -7.63
C LEU A 82 -13.78 -0.29 -7.90
N MET A 83 -13.77 -1.44 -7.21
CA MET A 83 -12.74 -2.47 -7.41
C MET A 83 -12.89 -3.16 -8.76
N ILE A 84 -14.14 -3.43 -9.18
CA ILE A 84 -14.44 -3.98 -10.50
C ILE A 84 -14.00 -3.02 -11.59
N ALA A 85 -14.35 -1.73 -11.48
CA ALA A 85 -13.98 -0.71 -12.46
C ALA A 85 -12.45 -0.51 -12.51
N TRP A 86 -11.79 -0.51 -11.35
CA TRP A 86 -10.34 -0.37 -11.26
C TRP A 86 -9.62 -1.51 -11.96
N HIS A 87 -10.05 -2.74 -11.68
CA HIS A 87 -9.53 -3.95 -12.31
C HIS A 87 -9.74 -3.91 -13.83
N ALA A 88 -10.94 -3.55 -14.30
CA ALA A 88 -11.26 -3.46 -15.71
C ALA A 88 -10.40 -2.41 -16.44
N LEU A 89 -10.22 -1.23 -15.84
CA LEU A 89 -9.40 -0.16 -16.42
C LEU A 89 -7.91 -0.55 -16.46
N PHE A 90 -7.38 -1.13 -15.38
CA PHE A 90 -6.00 -1.60 -15.30
C PHE A 90 -5.73 -2.65 -16.39
N ASN A 91 -6.61 -3.63 -16.55
CA ASN A 91 -6.48 -4.63 -17.61
C ASN A 91 -6.71 -4.04 -19.00
N GLY A 92 -7.58 -3.04 -19.14
CA GLY A 92 -7.82 -2.33 -20.40
C GLY A 92 -6.52 -1.74 -20.96
N TYR A 93 -5.65 -1.20 -20.10
CA TYR A 93 -4.32 -0.75 -20.50
C TYR A 93 -3.42 -1.90 -20.98
N TRP A 94 -3.39 -3.04 -20.28
CA TRP A 94 -2.54 -4.15 -20.71
C TRP A 94 -3.06 -4.84 -21.97
N ASN A 95 -4.37 -4.89 -22.16
CA ASN A 95 -5.00 -5.48 -23.34
C ASN A 95 -4.78 -4.65 -24.61
N SER A 96 -4.49 -3.36 -24.50
CA SER A 96 -4.13 -2.51 -25.65
C SER A 96 -2.65 -2.59 -26.03
N LYS A 97 -1.82 -3.29 -25.24
CA LYS A 97 -0.38 -3.42 -25.46
C LYS A 97 -0.03 -4.76 -26.07
N SER A 98 0.89 -4.75 -27.02
CA SER A 98 1.53 -5.98 -27.47
C SER A 98 2.53 -6.48 -26.43
N ARG A 99 2.97 -7.73 -26.55
CA ARG A 99 4.03 -8.28 -25.71
C ARG A 99 5.35 -7.50 -25.85
N ALA A 100 5.64 -6.97 -27.04
CA ALA A 100 6.82 -6.16 -27.29
C ALA A 100 6.75 -4.84 -26.50
N ASP A 101 5.60 -4.15 -26.55
CA ASP A 101 5.37 -2.90 -25.80
C ASP A 101 5.53 -3.13 -24.28
N ALA A 102 5.00 -4.24 -23.76
CA ALA A 102 5.10 -4.56 -22.34
C ALA A 102 6.55 -4.82 -21.87
N LEU A 103 7.46 -5.19 -22.78
CA LEU A 103 8.88 -5.38 -22.48
C LEU A 103 9.68 -4.08 -22.58
N SER A 104 9.26 -3.15 -23.44
CA SER A 104 9.91 -1.85 -23.64
C SER A 104 9.38 -0.74 -22.72
N MET A 105 8.36 -0.98 -21.89
CA MET A 105 7.69 0.05 -21.08
C MET A 105 8.57 0.85 -20.10
N PHE A 106 9.73 0.31 -19.68
CA PHE A 106 10.70 1.07 -18.87
C PHE A 106 11.63 1.96 -19.70
N LEU A 107 11.67 1.72 -21.02
CA LEU A 107 12.68 2.24 -21.93
C LEU A 107 12.10 3.04 -23.10
N ASP A 108 10.79 2.91 -23.41
CA ASP A 108 10.23 3.42 -24.67
C ASP A 108 8.79 3.98 -24.53
N PRO A 109 8.55 5.25 -24.91
CA PRO A 109 7.22 5.83 -25.07
C PRO A 109 6.48 5.31 -26.32
N PRO A 110 5.14 5.41 -26.38
CA PRO A 110 4.26 6.08 -25.41
C PRO A 110 3.90 5.19 -24.21
N GLY A 111 4.13 5.73 -23.01
CA GLY A 111 3.85 5.10 -21.73
C GLY A 111 2.42 5.34 -21.27
N VAL A 112 2.21 5.35 -19.95
CA VAL A 112 0.93 5.66 -19.32
C VAL A 112 0.45 7.09 -19.66
N PRO A 113 1.28 8.15 -19.55
CA PRO A 113 0.80 9.53 -19.77
C PRO A 113 0.31 9.81 -21.19
N GLU A 114 0.90 9.17 -22.21
CA GLU A 114 0.54 9.36 -23.61
C GLU A 114 -0.53 8.36 -24.09
N HIS A 115 -0.90 7.39 -23.27
CA HIS A 115 -1.87 6.38 -23.67
C HIS A 115 -3.28 6.97 -23.78
N PRO A 116 -4.08 6.66 -24.82
CA PRO A 116 -5.43 7.21 -24.99
C PRO A 116 -6.37 6.99 -23.79
N LEU A 117 -6.19 5.90 -23.05
CA LEU A 117 -6.96 5.66 -21.82
C LEU A 117 -6.72 6.76 -20.77
N PHE A 118 -5.53 7.34 -20.66
CA PHE A 118 -5.20 8.34 -19.65
C PHE A 118 -5.26 9.78 -20.18
N ARG A 119 -5.90 9.98 -21.34
CA ARG A 119 -6.17 11.31 -21.87
C ARG A 119 -6.96 12.13 -20.84
N ASP A 120 -6.55 13.38 -20.68
CA ASP A 120 -7.16 14.38 -19.79
C ASP A 120 -7.11 14.02 -18.29
N VAL A 121 -6.15 13.16 -17.90
CA VAL A 121 -5.89 12.84 -16.48
C VAL A 121 -4.57 13.48 -16.05
N ASP A 122 -4.61 14.31 -15.01
CA ASP A 122 -3.39 14.90 -14.44
C ASP A 122 -2.65 13.89 -13.55
N LEU A 123 -1.56 13.35 -14.07
CA LEU A 123 -0.67 12.41 -13.40
C LEU A 123 0.63 13.06 -12.91
N SER A 124 0.72 14.40 -12.90
CA SER A 124 1.94 15.12 -12.51
C SER A 124 2.43 14.78 -11.10
N HIS A 125 1.52 14.47 -10.18
CA HIS A 125 1.84 14.05 -8.81
C HIS A 125 2.62 12.74 -8.72
N LEU A 126 2.58 11.89 -9.77
CA LEU A 126 3.38 10.66 -9.88
C LEU A 126 4.79 10.92 -10.47
N ASN A 127 5.13 12.18 -10.76
CA ASN A 127 6.47 12.62 -11.12
C ASN A 127 6.97 13.56 -10.01
N ARG A 128 7.63 12.99 -9.00
CA ARG A 128 8.06 13.70 -7.79
C ARG A 128 9.38 13.12 -7.27
N PHE A 129 10.08 13.88 -6.43
CA PHE A 129 11.35 13.47 -5.81
C PHE A 129 12.42 13.06 -6.83
N GLY A 130 12.41 13.71 -8.01
CA GLY A 130 13.34 13.42 -9.10
C GLY A 130 13.08 12.10 -9.83
N GLN A 131 11.92 11.45 -9.60
CA GLN A 131 11.53 10.20 -10.24
C GLN A 131 10.20 10.36 -10.97
N ASP A 132 10.19 9.98 -12.26
CA ASP A 132 8.95 9.82 -13.01
C ASP A 132 8.45 8.39 -12.89
N LEU A 133 7.47 8.19 -12.02
CA LEU A 133 6.90 6.87 -11.74
C LEU A 133 5.58 6.63 -12.46
N ARG A 134 5.16 7.50 -13.40
CA ARG A 134 3.87 7.37 -14.09
C ARG A 134 3.70 6.05 -14.84
N ASN A 135 4.78 5.53 -15.43
CA ASN A 135 4.77 4.21 -16.11
C ASN A 135 4.84 3.03 -15.13
N TYR A 136 5.42 3.25 -13.95
CA TYR A 136 5.57 2.22 -12.93
C TYR A 136 4.28 2.05 -12.12
N LEU A 137 3.65 3.17 -11.73
CA LEU A 137 2.49 3.25 -10.85
C LEU A 137 1.16 3.22 -11.62
N LEU A 138 1.04 2.31 -12.59
CA LEU A 138 -0.16 2.18 -13.42
C LEU A 138 -1.45 2.01 -12.60
N MET A 139 -1.40 1.22 -11.52
CA MET A 139 -2.56 1.03 -10.63
C MET A 139 -3.01 2.38 -10.02
N HIS A 140 -2.07 3.23 -9.61
CA HIS A 140 -2.38 4.56 -9.06
C HIS A 140 -2.92 5.51 -10.14
N ALA A 141 -2.35 5.47 -11.35
CA ALA A 141 -2.86 6.23 -12.48
C ALA A 141 -4.30 5.82 -12.85
N ALA A 142 -4.59 4.50 -12.84
CA ALA A 142 -5.93 3.98 -13.07
C ALA A 142 -6.92 4.46 -12.00
N PHE A 143 -6.51 4.48 -10.72
CA PHE A 143 -7.31 5.05 -9.65
C PHE A 143 -7.62 6.53 -9.87
N LYS A 144 -6.58 7.33 -10.17
CA LYS A 144 -6.73 8.76 -10.43
C LYS A 144 -7.70 9.03 -11.58
N LYS A 145 -7.61 8.27 -12.66
CA LYS A 145 -8.54 8.39 -13.79
C LYS A 145 -9.98 8.15 -13.35
N MET A 146 -10.24 7.12 -12.56
CA MET A 146 -11.60 6.82 -12.10
C MET A 146 -12.18 7.97 -11.28
N ILE A 147 -11.44 8.45 -10.28
CA ILE A 147 -11.95 9.51 -9.39
C ILE A 147 -12.03 10.89 -10.05
N ASP A 148 -11.30 11.12 -11.15
CA ASP A 148 -11.38 12.37 -11.92
C ASP A 148 -12.55 12.41 -12.89
N GLN A 149 -12.89 11.28 -13.51
CA GLN A 149 -13.85 11.24 -14.61
C GLN A 149 -15.24 10.77 -14.21
N TYR A 150 -15.37 10.08 -13.08
CA TYR A 150 -16.60 9.44 -12.65
C TYR A 150 -17.00 9.98 -11.26
N PRO A 151 -18.00 10.87 -11.19
CA PRO A 151 -18.44 11.48 -9.92
C PRO A 151 -18.82 10.44 -8.85
N GLU A 152 -19.35 9.29 -9.24
CA GLU A 152 -19.66 8.20 -8.32
C GLU A 152 -18.41 7.64 -7.63
N PHE A 153 -17.31 7.48 -8.35
CA PHE A 153 -16.04 6.99 -7.79
C PHE A 153 -15.32 8.06 -6.99
N ARG A 154 -15.45 9.34 -7.37
CA ARG A 154 -15.02 10.46 -6.54
C ARG A 154 -15.70 10.42 -5.18
N ARG A 155 -17.03 10.27 -5.17
CA ARG A 155 -17.84 10.22 -3.95
C ARG A 155 -17.45 9.04 -3.07
N ILE A 156 -17.35 7.83 -3.63
CA ILE A 156 -16.88 6.64 -2.89
C ILE A 156 -15.52 6.93 -2.23
N TRP A 157 -14.55 7.46 -2.96
CA TRP A 157 -13.23 7.76 -2.40
C TRP A 157 -13.25 8.86 -1.32
N GLN A 158 -14.11 9.86 -1.43
CA GLN A 158 -14.19 10.96 -0.44
C GLN A 158 -14.93 10.56 0.83
N GLU A 159 -15.99 9.76 0.70
CA GLU A 159 -17.03 9.61 1.72
C GLU A 159 -17.20 8.18 2.23
N GLU A 160 -16.85 7.18 1.42
CA GLU A 160 -17.17 5.76 1.68
C GLU A 160 -15.92 4.87 1.73
N MET A 161 -14.73 5.46 1.70
CA MET A 161 -13.49 4.74 1.92
C MET A 161 -12.95 4.98 3.32
N VAL A 162 -12.57 3.91 4.01
CA VAL A 162 -11.70 3.99 5.18
C VAL A 162 -10.29 4.32 4.69
N LEU A 163 -9.90 5.58 4.79
CA LEU A 163 -8.61 6.08 4.33
C LEU A 163 -7.70 6.44 5.50
N ILE A 164 -6.57 5.74 5.58
CA ILE A 164 -5.56 5.98 6.63
C ILE A 164 -4.31 6.59 6.01
N ARG A 165 -3.82 7.65 6.63
CA ARG A 165 -2.63 8.35 6.16
C ARG A 165 -1.38 7.51 6.45
N ALA A 166 -0.69 7.08 5.40
CA ALA A 166 0.51 6.26 5.50
C ALA A 166 1.68 7.05 6.09
N ASP A 167 1.76 8.34 5.82
CA ASP A 167 2.78 9.27 6.33
C ASP A 167 2.86 9.20 7.86
N ASP A 168 1.70 9.12 8.52
CA ASP A 168 1.59 9.15 9.98
C ASP A 168 1.71 7.75 10.61
N THR A 169 1.70 6.67 9.81
CA THR A 169 1.59 5.29 10.30
C THR A 169 2.58 4.32 9.63
N ALA A 170 2.35 3.88 8.41
CA ALA A 170 3.16 2.83 7.79
C ALA A 170 4.53 3.33 7.28
N PHE A 171 4.67 4.63 6.99
CA PHE A 171 5.85 5.23 6.36
C PHE A 171 6.61 6.24 7.19
N TRP A 172 6.13 6.66 8.37
CA TRP A 172 6.81 7.68 9.18
C TRP A 172 8.30 7.36 9.42
N HIS A 173 8.65 6.08 9.57
CA HIS A 173 10.04 5.63 9.79
C HIS A 173 10.98 5.95 8.62
N MET A 174 10.45 6.05 7.41
CA MET A 174 11.21 6.44 6.22
C MET A 174 11.48 7.96 6.19
N GLU A 175 10.63 8.76 6.84
CA GLU A 175 10.76 10.21 6.90
C GLU A 175 11.61 10.70 8.09
N GLU A 176 11.99 9.81 9.00
CA GLU A 176 12.80 10.19 10.16
C GLU A 176 14.08 10.92 9.74
N PRO A 177 14.55 11.93 10.50
CA PRO A 177 15.68 12.77 10.10
C PRO A 177 16.95 12.00 9.71
N ASP A 178 17.23 10.89 10.41
CA ASP A 178 18.41 10.06 10.18
C ASP A 178 18.23 9.03 9.06
N VAL A 179 17.00 8.83 8.56
CA VAL A 179 16.67 7.92 7.46
C VAL A 179 16.46 8.71 6.18
N HIS A 180 15.56 9.71 6.19
CA HIS A 180 15.30 10.63 5.09
C HIS A 180 15.20 9.94 3.71
N TRP A 181 14.40 8.89 3.63
CA TRP A 181 14.22 8.04 2.45
C TRP A 181 15.47 7.34 1.91
N ASP A 182 16.62 7.36 2.62
CA ASP A 182 17.79 6.53 2.31
C ASP A 182 17.51 5.07 2.74
N PRO A 183 17.36 4.13 1.79
CA PRO A 183 17.10 2.73 2.10
C PRO A 183 18.18 2.11 2.98
N ALA A 184 19.45 2.49 2.78
CA ALA A 184 20.56 1.97 3.55
C ALA A 184 20.54 2.50 4.99
N ALA A 185 20.15 3.76 5.19
CA ALA A 185 19.94 4.33 6.53
C ALA A 185 18.78 3.64 7.25
N GLY A 186 17.66 3.42 6.56
CA GLY A 186 16.53 2.67 7.09
C GLY A 186 16.94 1.28 7.56
N VAL A 187 17.64 0.52 6.73
CA VAL A 187 18.15 -0.81 7.12
C VAL A 187 19.14 -0.73 8.28
N ARG A 188 20.08 0.23 8.29
CA ARG A 188 21.01 0.41 9.42
C ARG A 188 20.26 0.66 10.73
N LYS A 189 19.22 1.49 10.70
CA LYS A 189 18.39 1.79 11.88
C LYS A 189 17.67 0.55 12.40
N TRP A 190 16.96 -0.15 11.51
CA TRP A 190 16.23 -1.36 11.88
C TRP A 190 17.14 -2.52 12.32
N ARG A 191 18.37 -2.59 11.82
CA ARG A 191 19.37 -3.59 12.26
C ARG A 191 20.23 -3.14 13.44
N GLY A 192 20.12 -1.86 13.83
CA GLY A 192 20.84 -1.31 14.97
C GLY A 192 20.42 -1.98 16.28
N SER A 193 21.19 -1.72 17.32
CA SER A 193 20.86 -2.15 18.68
C SER A 193 19.44 -1.73 19.06
N ALA A 194 18.71 -2.63 19.69
CA ALA A 194 17.33 -2.38 20.08
C ALA A 194 17.23 -1.16 21.00
N ASP A 195 16.41 -0.20 20.59
CA ASP A 195 16.00 0.92 21.40
C ASP A 195 14.57 0.68 21.87
N SER A 196 14.42 0.33 23.15
CA SER A 196 13.11 -0.01 23.73
C SER A 196 12.14 1.17 23.73
N ALA A 197 12.63 2.41 23.87
CA ALA A 197 11.76 3.58 23.87
C ALA A 197 11.24 3.85 22.45
N TRP A 198 12.12 3.76 21.45
CA TRP A 198 11.74 3.88 20.05
C TRP A 198 10.79 2.76 19.62
N LEU A 199 11.04 1.51 20.00
CA LEU A 199 10.15 0.38 19.69
C LEU A 199 8.78 0.50 20.37
N ALA A 200 8.71 1.02 21.60
CA ALA A 200 7.44 1.31 22.26
C ALA A 200 6.64 2.38 21.50
N TYR A 201 7.31 3.40 20.97
CA TYR A 201 6.69 4.39 20.09
C TYR A 201 6.19 3.77 18.78
N VAL A 202 7.00 2.92 18.12
CA VAL A 202 6.62 2.18 16.91
C VAL A 202 5.33 1.40 17.18
N HIS A 203 5.33 0.54 18.19
CA HIS A 203 4.18 -0.32 18.51
C HIS A 203 2.91 0.48 18.82
N LYS A 204 3.04 1.61 19.52
CA LYS A 204 1.90 2.46 19.87
C LYS A 204 1.32 3.23 18.67
N SER A 205 2.18 3.69 17.76
CA SER A 205 1.81 4.67 16.73
C SER A 205 1.58 4.02 15.36
N CYS A 206 2.09 2.80 15.16
CA CYS A 206 2.15 2.13 13.88
C CYS A 206 1.36 0.81 13.96
N PRO A 207 0.07 0.77 13.58
CA PRO A 207 -0.68 -0.49 13.59
C PRO A 207 -0.15 -1.48 12.53
N VAL A 208 0.42 -0.96 11.44
CA VAL A 208 1.12 -1.71 10.40
C VAL A 208 2.29 -0.89 9.88
N LEU A 209 3.43 -1.55 9.71
CA LEU A 209 4.65 -1.00 9.16
C LEU A 209 4.86 -1.51 7.73
N LYS A 210 5.29 -0.64 6.82
CA LYS A 210 5.65 -1.01 5.45
C LYS A 210 7.11 -0.67 5.17
N PHE A 211 7.85 -1.65 4.67
CA PHE A 211 9.13 -1.41 4.01
C PHE A 211 8.89 -1.20 2.51
N THR A 212 9.30 -0.03 2.01
CA THR A 212 9.21 0.32 0.59
C THR A 212 10.27 -0.43 -0.22
N ARG A 213 10.04 -0.55 -1.53
CA ARG A 213 10.80 -1.38 -2.48
C ARG A 213 12.29 -1.49 -2.15
N ASP A 214 13.00 -0.36 -2.11
CA ASP A 214 14.46 -0.38 -2.01
C ASP A 214 14.92 -0.82 -0.61
N THR A 215 14.23 -0.40 0.45
CA THR A 215 14.50 -0.85 1.82
C THR A 215 14.16 -2.33 1.99
N ALA A 216 13.02 -2.78 1.44
CA ALA A 216 12.61 -4.18 1.46
C ALA A 216 13.60 -5.08 0.71
N GLN A 217 14.08 -4.66 -0.47
CA GLN A 217 15.09 -5.39 -1.24
C GLN A 217 16.39 -5.56 -0.46
N LEU A 218 16.84 -4.52 0.27
CA LEU A 218 18.02 -4.62 1.13
C LEU A 218 17.80 -5.55 2.32
N LEU A 219 16.58 -5.61 2.87
CA LEU A 219 16.22 -6.56 3.92
C LEU A 219 16.14 -8.00 3.39
N ASP A 220 15.63 -8.21 2.17
CA ASP A 220 15.52 -9.53 1.53
C ASP A 220 16.89 -10.17 1.25
N GLN A 221 17.95 -9.35 1.15
CA GLN A 221 19.33 -9.82 1.01
C GLN A 221 19.92 -10.36 2.33
N LEU A 222 19.25 -10.13 3.46
CA LEU A 222 19.70 -10.62 4.75
C LEU A 222 19.35 -12.10 4.91
N PRO A 223 20.20 -12.90 5.56
CA PRO A 223 19.81 -14.23 5.98
C PRO A 223 18.64 -14.13 6.98
N ARG A 224 17.73 -15.10 6.98
CA ARG A 224 16.58 -15.14 7.91
C ARG A 224 16.97 -14.89 9.37
N ALA A 225 18.10 -15.45 9.81
CA ALA A 225 18.61 -15.25 11.17
C ALA A 225 19.00 -13.78 11.45
N GLY A 226 19.40 -13.03 10.42
CA GLY A 226 19.70 -11.60 10.51
C GLY A 226 18.45 -10.73 10.66
N CYS A 227 17.34 -11.10 10.04
CA CYS A 227 16.06 -10.39 10.20
C CYS A 227 15.43 -10.62 11.59
N LEU A 228 15.67 -11.79 12.18
CA LEU A 228 15.14 -12.21 13.48
C LEU A 228 16.17 -12.11 14.61
N GLN A 229 17.26 -11.39 14.39
CA GLN A 229 18.36 -11.30 15.35
C GLN A 229 17.89 -10.58 16.63
N ALA A 230 17.96 -11.28 17.77
CA ALA A 230 17.65 -10.70 19.07
C ALA A 230 18.57 -9.51 19.39
N GLY A 231 18.02 -8.51 20.07
CA GLY A 231 18.74 -7.28 20.40
C GLY A 231 18.90 -6.30 19.23
N THR A 232 18.26 -6.56 18.09
CA THR A 232 18.10 -5.58 17.00
C THR A 232 16.69 -5.02 16.98
N CYS A 233 16.51 -3.78 16.51
CA CYS A 233 15.18 -3.17 16.39
C CYS A 233 14.20 -4.04 15.58
N LEU A 234 14.63 -4.60 14.44
CA LEU A 234 13.81 -5.45 13.59
C LEU A 234 13.44 -6.77 14.28
N GLY A 235 14.41 -7.42 14.94
CA GLY A 235 14.16 -8.66 15.68
C GLY A 235 13.19 -8.46 16.85
N GLU A 236 13.33 -7.37 17.61
CA GLU A 236 12.40 -7.05 18.70
C GLU A 236 11.01 -6.62 18.18
N ALA A 237 10.93 -5.91 17.04
CA ALA A 237 9.66 -5.60 16.40
C ALA A 237 8.87 -6.85 15.99
N PHE A 238 9.53 -7.86 15.41
CA PHE A 238 8.88 -9.14 15.12
C PHE A 238 8.39 -9.85 16.39
N LYS A 239 9.13 -9.80 17.50
CA LYS A 239 8.66 -10.38 18.77
C LYS A 239 7.41 -9.67 19.28
N ILE A 240 7.38 -8.35 19.23
CA ILE A 240 6.20 -7.55 19.63
C ILE A 240 4.99 -7.94 18.79
N ALA A 241 5.15 -7.99 17.47
CA ALA A 241 4.09 -8.38 16.54
C ALA A 241 3.54 -9.79 16.81
N LEU A 242 4.41 -10.76 17.12
CA LEU A 242 4.01 -12.13 17.45
C LEU A 242 3.27 -12.23 18.79
N GLN A 243 3.71 -11.48 19.80
CA GLN A 243 3.08 -11.45 21.13
C GLN A 243 1.67 -10.84 21.09
N ALA A 244 1.46 -9.82 20.25
CA ALA A 244 0.14 -9.22 20.05
C ALA A 244 -0.91 -10.24 19.55
N GLY A 245 -0.48 -11.26 18.79
CA GLY A 245 -1.35 -12.34 18.32
C GLY A 245 -1.66 -13.42 19.37
N GLU A 246 -0.76 -13.65 20.33
CA GLU A 246 -0.92 -14.73 21.33
C GLU A 246 -1.88 -14.36 22.47
N GLY A 247 -1.99 -13.08 22.82
CA GLY A 247 -2.89 -12.60 23.88
C GLY A 247 -4.39 -12.85 23.64
N ARG A 248 -4.81 -13.27 22.44
CA ARG A 248 -6.21 -13.52 22.06
C ARG A 248 -6.60 -14.99 21.90
N LYS A 249 -5.66 -15.95 22.04
CA LYS A 249 -5.98 -17.39 21.95
C LYS A 249 -6.89 -17.92 23.08
N GLY A 250 -7.32 -17.07 24.01
CA GLY A 250 -8.20 -17.41 25.14
C GLY A 250 -9.67 -16.96 25.00
N GLU A 251 -10.03 -16.17 23.98
CA GLU A 251 -11.42 -15.78 23.76
C GLU A 251 -12.01 -16.65 22.63
N PRO A 252 -13.07 -17.43 22.88
CA PRO A 252 -13.74 -18.16 21.82
C PRO A 252 -14.23 -17.16 20.77
N LEU A 253 -13.89 -17.41 19.51
CA LEU A 253 -14.49 -16.74 18.37
C LEU A 253 -16.00 -16.97 18.49
N GLY A 254 -16.75 -15.92 18.83
CA GLY A 254 -18.19 -15.98 18.91
C GLY A 254 -18.71 -16.50 17.58
N GLU A 255 -19.47 -17.60 17.63
CA GLU A 255 -20.25 -18.06 16.50
C GLU A 255 -21.24 -16.95 16.14
N THR A 256 -21.03 -16.32 14.98
CA THR A 256 -22.03 -15.51 14.27
C THR A 256 -22.26 -16.13 12.92
#